data_AF-A0A250KVH2-F1
#
_entry.id   AF-A0A250KVH2-F1
#
_cell.length_a   1.000
_cell.length_b   1.000
_cell.length_c   1.000
_cell.angle_alpha   90.00
_cell.angle_beta   90.00
_cell.angle_gamma   90.00
#
_symmetry.space_group_name_H-M   'P 1'
#
loop_
_entity.id
_entity.type
_entity.pdbx_description
1 polymer ?
#
loop_
_entity_poly.entity_id
_entity_poly.type
_entity_poly.pdbx_seq_one_letter_code
_entity_poly.pdbx_strand_id
1 'polypeptide(L)' 'MIDNDTALEIARKRAEENGWPFGEPVWIEYRPGWLGRSGRFEIETSAGMLGSKSLFEIDAATGQILSAAYIPR' A
#
# COMPACT_ATOMS: atom_id res chain seq x y z
N MET A 1 8.66 -3.36 13.65
CA MET A 1 8.04 -2.36 12.76
C MET A 1 8.73 -2.50 11.43
N ILE A 2 7.99 -2.73 10.35
CA ILE A 2 8.54 -2.76 9.00
C ILE A 2 8.85 -1.33 8.54
N ASP A 3 9.79 -1.20 7.61
CA ASP A 3 10.12 0.09 6.99
C ASP A 3 9.26 0.34 5.74
N ASN A 4 9.41 1.54 5.18
CA ASN A 4 8.70 1.96 3.96
C ASN A 4 9.02 1.05 2.77
N ASP A 5 10.27 0.61 2.64
CA ASP A 5 10.72 -0.21 1.51
C ASP A 5 10.07 -1.60 1.57
N THR A 6 10.05 -2.23 2.75
CA THR A 6 9.36 -3.50 2.99
C THR A 6 7.86 -3.36 2.73
N ALA A 7 7.23 -2.27 3.19
CA ALA A 7 5.82 -2.00 2.94
C ALA A 7 5.53 -1.86 1.43
N LEU A 8 6.43 -1.20 0.70
CA LEU A 8 6.32 -1.03 -0.75
C LEU A 8 6.48 -2.37 -1.50
N GLU A 9 7.42 -3.22 -1.09
CA GLU A 9 7.58 -4.57 -1.67
C GLU A 9 6.34 -5.44 -1.45
N ILE A 10 5.74 -5.38 -0.26
CA ILE A 10 4.49 -6.08 0.06
C ILE A 10 3.34 -5.58 -0.84
N ALA A 11 3.20 -4.26 -0.98
CA ALA A 11 2.19 -3.66 -1.85
C ALA A 11 2.38 -4.06 -3.32
N ARG A 12 3.63 -4.04 -3.80
CA ARG A 12 4.00 -4.42 -5.17
C ARG A 12 3.62 -5.86 -5.45
N LYS A 13 4.05 -6.77 -4.57
CA LYS A 13 3.76 -8.20 -4.71
C LYS A 13 2.26 -8.46 -4.72
N ARG A 14 1.48 -7.80 -3.85
CA ARG A 14 0.02 -7.94 -3.84
C ARG A 14 -0.62 -7.43 -5.13
N ALA A 15 -0.13 -6.32 -5.67
CA ALA A 15 -0.62 -5.80 -6.95
C ALA A 15 -0.34 -6.78 -8.09
N GLU A 16 0.86 -7.35 -8.15
CA GLU A 16 1.24 -8.38 -9.13
C GLU A 16 0.36 -9.63 -9.01
N GLU A 17 0.12 -10.12 -7.78
CA GLU A 17 -0.78 -11.26 -7.50
C GLU A 17 -2.22 -11.01 -7.98
N ASN A 18 -2.69 -9.77 -7.87
CA ASN A 18 -4.04 -9.38 -8.31
C ASN A 18 -4.10 -8.95 -9.79
N GLY A 19 -2.97 -8.91 -10.50
CA GLY A 19 -2.89 -8.36 -11.86
C GLY A 19 -3.18 -6.85 -11.95
N TRP A 20 -3.02 -6.12 -10.84
CA TRP A 20 -3.18 -4.68 -10.80
C TRP A 20 -1.90 -4.01 -11.29
N PRO A 21 -2.01 -2.99 -12.15
CA PRO A 21 -0.84 -2.28 -12.59
C PRO A 21 -0.26 -1.51 -11.39
N PHE A 22 1.05 -1.68 -11.17
CA PHE A 22 1.79 -1.07 -10.07
C PHE A 22 2.91 -0.21 -10.65
N GLY A 23 2.68 1.11 -10.67
CA GLY A 23 3.65 2.10 -11.10
C GLY A 23 4.54 2.58 -9.97
N GLU A 24 5.13 3.77 -10.13
CA GLU A 24 5.81 4.45 -9.02
C GLU A 24 4.79 4.81 -7.93
N PRO A 25 5.15 4.60 -6.65
CA PRO A 25 4.30 5.05 -5.55
C PRO A 25 4.18 6.57 -5.61
N VAL A 26 2.94 7.05 -5.66
CA VAL A 26 2.64 8.49 -5.63
C VAL A 26 2.62 8.99 -4.19
N TRP A 27 2.26 8.12 -3.26
CA TRP A 27 2.16 8.46 -1.85
C TRP A 27 2.50 7.25 -0.98
N ILE A 28 3.33 7.47 0.04
CA ILE A 28 3.59 6.52 1.12
C ILE A 28 3.57 7.33 2.42
N GLU A 29 2.66 7.00 3.33
CA GLU A 29 2.56 7.67 4.61
C GLU A 29 2.38 6.68 5.75
N TYR A 30 3.18 6.88 6.80
CA TYR A 30 3.00 6.15 8.05
C TYR A 30 1.92 6.84 8.89
N ARG A 31 0.85 6.11 9.18
CA ARG A 31 -0.18 6.50 10.15
C ARG A 31 0.10 5.83 11.49
N PRO A 32 0.47 6.59 12.53
CA PRO A 32 0.58 6.02 13.86
C PRO A 32 -0.79 5.50 14.33
N GLY A 33 -0.80 4.30 14.90
CA GLY A 33 -2.01 3.71 15.45
C GLY A 33 -2.42 4.43 16.74
N TRP A 34 -3.73 4.56 16.95
CA TRP A 34 -4.28 5.12 18.20
C TRP A 34 -4.86 4.00 19.07
N LEU A 35 -4.64 4.09 20.39
CA LEU A 35 -5.28 3.28 21.44
C LEU A 35 -4.94 1.78 21.30
N GLY A 36 -3.65 1.46 21.46
CA GLY A 36 -3.17 0.07 21.47
C GLY A 36 -3.18 -0.63 20.12
N ARG A 37 -3.59 0.05 19.05
CA ARG A 37 -3.44 -0.44 17.67
C ARG A 37 -2.04 -0.15 17.15
N SER A 38 -1.49 -1.09 16.39
CA SER A 38 -0.29 -0.90 15.58
C SER A 38 -0.52 0.23 14.56
N GLY A 39 0.56 0.96 14.25
CA GLY A 39 0.54 1.88 13.11
C GLY A 39 0.35 1.13 11.80
N ARG A 40 0.03 1.86 10.73
CA ARG A 40 -0.13 1.32 9.39
C ARG A 40 0.54 2.22 8.36
N PHE A 41 0.96 1.62 7.26
CA PHE A 41 1.39 2.32 6.07
C PHE A 41 0.22 2.42 5.10
N GLU A 42 -0.06 3.64 4.65
CA GLU A 42 -0.99 3.93 3.57
C GLU A 42 -0.16 4.19 2.31
N ILE A 43 -0.37 3.37 1.28
CA ILE A 43 0.37 3.43 0.02
C ILE A 43 -0.63 3.67 -1.11
N GLU A 44 -0.41 4.72 -1.89
CA GLU A 44 -1.12 4.98 -3.14
C GLU A 44 -0.15 4.88 -4.30
N THR A 45 -0.52 4.07 -5.29
CA THR A 45 0.22 3.94 -6.54
C THR A 45 -0.61 4.39 -7.72
N SER A 46 0.05 5.05 -8.67
CA SER A 46 -0.51 5.43 -9.96
C SER A 46 0.12 4.59 -11.02
N ALA A 47 -0.70 3.79 -11.69
CA ALA A 47 -0.27 3.13 -12.91
C ALA A 47 -0.50 4.06 -14.10
N GLY A 48 0.58 4.68 -14.59
CA GLY A 48 0.73 5.27 -15.93
C GLY A 48 -0.41 6.16 -16.42
N MET A 49 -0.31 7.48 -16.17
CA MET A 49 -1.01 8.62 -16.83
C MET A 49 -2.54 8.53 -17.14
N LEU A 50 -3.26 7.47 -16.77
CA LEU A 50 -4.64 7.20 -17.23
C LEU A 50 -5.67 7.06 -16.09
N GLY A 51 -5.30 7.40 -14.86
CA GLY A 51 -6.24 7.56 -13.74
C GLY A 51 -6.52 6.30 -12.91
N SER A 52 -5.95 5.15 -13.25
CA SER A 52 -6.03 3.94 -12.43
C SER A 52 -5.11 4.02 -11.21
N LYS A 53 -5.67 3.73 -10.03
CA LYS A 53 -4.96 3.80 -8.74
C LYS A 53 -5.08 2.49 -7.98
N SER A 54 -4.00 2.08 -7.33
CA SER A 54 -4.03 1.00 -6.33
C SER A 54 -3.70 1.57 -4.96
N LEU A 55 -4.56 1.28 -3.99
CA LEU A 55 -4.48 1.73 -2.60
C LEU A 55 -4.20 0.52 -1.71
N PHE A 56 -3.24 0.64 -0.81
CA PHE A 56 -2.89 -0.42 0.14
C PHE A 56 -2.77 0.15 1.54
N GLU A 57 -3.35 -0.56 2.51
CA GLU A 57 -3.09 -0.35 3.93
C GLU A 57 -2.36 -1.56 4.48
N ILE A 58 -1.19 -1.34 5.08
CA ILE A 58 -0.32 -2.41 5.59
C ILE A 58 -0.03 -2.15 7.05
N ASP A 59 -0.25 -3.14 7.91
CA ASP A 59 0.09 -3.08 9.32
C ASP A 59 1.61 -2.91 9.50
N ALA A 60 2.01 -1.84 10.19
CA ALA A 60 3.42 -1.50 10.35
C ALA A 60 4.15 -2.43 11.32
N ALA A 61 3.43 -3.17 12.19
CA ALA A 61 4.07 -4.08 13.14
C ALA A 61 4.38 -5.44 12.50
N THR A 62 3.46 -5.94 11.66
CA THR A 62 3.46 -7.31 11.13
C THR A 62 3.70 -7.40 9.62
N GLY A 63 3.49 -6.30 8.88
CA GLY A 63 3.46 -6.32 7.42
C GLY A 63 2.20 -6.96 6.82
N GLN A 64 1.18 -7.22 7.64
CA GLN A 64 -0.08 -7.75 7.16
C GLN A 64 -0.82 -6.70 6.34
N ILE A 65 -1.29 -7.08 5.16
CA ILE A 65 -2.17 -6.21 4.35
C ILE A 65 -3.53 -6.15 5.04
N LEU A 66 -3.88 -4.98 5.56
CA LEU A 66 -5.15 -4.67 6.21
C LEU A 66 -6.24 -4.38 5.18
N SER A 67 -5.88 -3.65 4.12
CA SER A 67 -6.78 -3.30 3.03
C SER A 67 -6.01 -3.20 1.72
N ALA A 68 -6.67 -3.56 0.62
CA ALA A 68 -6.15 -3.43 -0.73
C ALA A 68 -7.31 -3.13 -1.67
N ALA A 69 -7.22 -2.04 -2.43
CA ALA A 69 -8.24 -1.63 -3.38
C ALA A 69 -7.61 -1.21 -4.70
N TYR A 70 -8.28 -1.56 -5.79
CA TYR A 70 -7.96 -1.07 -7.12
C TYR A 70 -9.11 -0.24 -7.66
N ILE A 71 -8.80 0.98 -8.07
CA ILE A 71 -9.72 1.92 -8.66
C ILE A 71 -9.37 1.98 -10.16
N PRO A 72 -10.08 1.23 -11.01
CA PRO A 72 -9.97 1.39 -12.45
C PRO A 72 -10.59 2.72 -12.89
N ARG A 73 -10.14 3.25 -14.02
CA ARG A 73 -10.78 4.37 -14.70
C ARG A 73 -12.17 4.01 -15.24
#